data_AF-A0A0L8H5G5-F1
#
_entry.id   AF-A0A0L8H5G5-F1
#
_cell.length_a   1.000
_cell.length_b   1.000
_cell.length_c   1.000
_cell.angle_alpha   90.00
_cell.angle_beta   90.00
_cell.angle_gamma   90.00
#
_symmetry.space_group_name_H-M   'P 1'
#
loop_
_entity.id
_entity.type
_entity.pdbx_description
1 polymer ?
#
loop_
_entity_poly.entity_id
_entity_poly.type
_entity_poly.pdbx_seq_one_letter_code
_entity_poly.pdbx_strand_id
1 'polypeptide(L)'
;YFDCSFFSYTISFVRSLFRSFIRSFVRSLFRSFIRSFIRYFFRSLLRSFVRSFVISFLHSFVRSLFLSFFRSLIHSFVLSFFISFAHAFVPYFVRSFVRSFVRSLFRSFVRSFVISVVRSLVRSFVRSFVLSIDISFALSFVRSLFCSFVIYFVPSFILSFVNSFVRSFVPYFVRSFHILFVPYFVRSFVCALFRSLFCSSVRLLFRSFFRSFVLSFIRSFFRSFVRSLIRSFVRYFVRSFVRYFVRSIVHSFVP
;
A
#
# COMPACT_ATOMS: atom_id res chain seq x y z
N TYR A 1 90.44 13.38 23.48
CA TYR A 1 89.81 12.70 22.33
C TYR A 1 88.80 11.61 22.72
N PHE A 2 88.80 11.11 23.97
CA PHE A 2 87.85 10.07 24.44
C PHE A 2 86.46 10.60 24.85
N ASP A 3 86.35 11.87 25.26
CA ASP A 3 85.07 12.41 25.76
C ASP A 3 84.04 12.70 24.65
N CYS A 4 84.46 13.26 23.50
CA CYS A 4 83.53 13.58 22.42
C CYS A 4 82.94 12.32 21.75
N SER A 5 83.70 11.23 21.66
CA SER A 5 83.20 9.96 21.11
C SER A 5 82.25 9.27 22.09
N PHE A 6 82.55 9.25 23.39
CA PHE A 6 81.66 8.68 24.41
C PHE A 6 80.36 9.48 24.54
N PHE A 7 80.41 10.81 24.47
CA PHE A 7 79.22 11.67 24.48
C PHE A 7 78.36 11.50 23.21
N SER A 8 78.99 11.31 22.05
CA SER A 8 78.28 11.01 20.80
C SER A 8 77.63 9.61 20.81
N TYR A 9 78.33 8.60 21.37
CA TYR A 9 77.81 7.24 21.53
C TYR A 9 76.63 7.19 22.51
N THR A 10 76.71 7.89 23.63
CA THR A 10 75.61 7.97 24.61
C THR A 10 74.39 8.69 24.02
N ILE A 11 74.57 9.82 23.31
CA ILE A 11 73.48 10.51 22.62
C ILE A 11 72.83 9.61 21.55
N SER A 12 73.62 8.92 20.73
CA SER A 12 73.08 8.03 19.68
C SER A 12 72.38 6.81 20.26
N PHE A 13 72.90 6.24 21.34
CA PHE A 13 72.30 5.12 22.07
C PHE A 13 70.97 5.50 22.70
N VAL A 14 70.92 6.62 23.45
CA VAL A 14 69.69 7.17 24.04
C VAL A 14 68.67 7.51 22.95
N ARG A 15 69.10 8.10 21.83
CA ARG A 15 68.21 8.39 20.70
C ARG A 15 67.64 7.13 20.06
N SER A 16 68.42 6.05 19.97
CA SER A 16 67.97 4.79 19.39
C SER A 16 66.97 4.06 20.30
N LEU A 17 67.25 4.02 21.61
CA LEU A 17 66.36 3.45 22.63
C LEU A 17 65.06 4.25 22.73
N PHE A 18 65.14 5.57 22.71
CA PHE A 18 63.96 6.42 22.71
C PHE A 18 63.10 6.19 21.46
N ARG A 19 63.74 6.09 20.28
CA ARG A 19 63.03 5.85 19.02
C ARG A 19 62.39 4.47 18.99
N SER A 20 63.03 3.44 19.53
CA SER A 20 62.48 2.08 19.58
C SER A 20 61.36 1.98 20.61
N PHE A 21 61.54 2.55 21.81
CA PHE A 21 60.54 2.59 22.87
C PHE A 21 59.30 3.39 22.47
N ILE A 22 59.45 4.60 21.95
CA ILE A 22 58.30 5.38 21.44
C ILE A 22 57.60 4.61 20.33
N ARG A 23 58.34 4.03 19.39
CA ARG A 23 57.73 3.29 18.28
C ARG A 23 56.95 2.08 18.77
N SER A 24 57.48 1.30 19.71
CA SER A 24 56.82 0.10 20.22
C SER A 24 55.64 0.44 21.14
N PHE A 25 55.83 1.37 22.08
CA PHE A 25 54.83 1.80 23.05
C PHE A 25 53.67 2.55 22.39
N VAL A 26 53.96 3.52 21.51
CA VAL A 26 52.90 4.21 20.75
C VAL A 26 52.16 3.22 19.87
N ARG A 27 52.85 2.28 19.21
CA ARG A 27 52.20 1.28 18.36
C ARG A 27 51.33 0.31 19.18
N SER A 28 51.75 -0.13 20.35
CA SER A 28 50.99 -1.05 21.20
C SER A 28 49.78 -0.36 21.85
N LEU A 29 49.97 0.83 22.41
CA LEU A 29 48.89 1.64 22.97
C LEU A 29 47.89 2.05 21.90
N PHE A 30 48.36 2.55 20.76
CA PHE A 30 47.48 2.93 19.67
C PHE A 30 46.69 1.73 19.15
N ARG A 31 47.34 0.56 18.98
CA ARG A 31 46.66 -0.65 18.50
C ARG A 31 45.63 -1.17 19.50
N SER A 32 45.94 -1.18 20.80
CA SER A 32 45.03 -1.64 21.85
C SER A 32 43.88 -0.66 22.04
N PHE A 33 44.16 0.63 22.18
CA PHE A 33 43.18 1.70 22.34
C PHE A 33 42.24 1.79 21.13
N ILE A 34 42.77 1.79 19.90
CA ILE A 34 41.91 1.78 18.70
C ILE A 34 41.06 0.52 18.66
N ARG A 35 41.65 -0.65 18.93
CA ARG A 35 40.89 -1.90 18.86
C ARG A 35 39.78 -1.93 19.90
N SER A 36 40.03 -1.52 21.15
CA SER A 36 39.03 -1.52 22.22
C SER A 36 38.00 -0.41 22.01
N PHE A 37 38.46 0.82 21.78
CA PHE A 37 37.60 1.98 21.60
C PHE A 37 36.74 1.85 20.36
N ILE A 38 37.30 1.53 19.18
CA ILE A 38 36.50 1.30 17.97
C ILE A 38 35.54 0.15 18.21
N ARG A 39 35.99 -1.00 18.73
CA ARG A 39 35.09 -2.15 18.90
C ARG A 39 33.94 -1.84 19.84
N TYR A 40 34.19 -1.19 20.98
CA TYR A 40 33.16 -0.91 21.98
C TYR A 40 32.26 0.24 21.56
N PHE A 41 32.84 1.41 21.28
CA PHE A 41 32.11 2.63 20.92
C PHE A 41 31.31 2.44 19.63
N PHE A 42 31.89 1.82 18.61
CA PHE A 42 31.19 1.59 17.36
C PHE A 42 30.08 0.54 17.51
N ARG A 43 30.35 -0.58 18.20
CA ARG A 43 29.32 -1.62 18.37
C ARG A 43 28.15 -1.12 19.21
N SER A 44 28.39 -0.29 20.23
CA SER A 44 27.32 0.27 21.07
C SER A 44 26.59 1.41 20.39
N LEU A 45 27.31 2.41 19.84
CA LEU A 45 26.71 3.59 19.22
C LEU A 45 26.01 3.23 17.91
N LEU A 46 26.63 2.44 17.04
CA LEU A 46 25.99 2.02 15.79
C LEU A 46 24.76 1.17 16.08
N ARG A 47 24.84 0.20 17.00
CA ARG A 47 23.68 -0.63 17.34
C ARG A 47 22.55 0.21 17.92
N SER A 48 22.83 1.12 18.84
CA SER A 48 21.80 1.97 19.46
C SER A 48 21.23 3.00 18.49
N PHE A 49 22.08 3.69 17.74
CA PHE A 49 21.68 4.69 16.74
C PHE A 49 20.92 4.04 15.58
N VAL A 50 21.46 2.98 14.95
CA VAL A 50 20.76 2.28 13.87
C VAL A 50 19.45 1.70 14.38
N ARG A 51 19.43 1.08 15.57
CA ARG A 51 18.17 0.54 16.11
C ARG A 51 17.14 1.64 16.36
N SER A 52 17.51 2.71 17.06
CA SER A 52 16.58 3.80 17.39
C SER A 52 16.10 4.52 16.14
N PHE A 53 17.01 4.93 15.27
CA PHE A 53 16.70 5.64 14.03
C PHE A 53 15.89 4.79 13.06
N VAL A 54 16.26 3.51 12.86
CA VAL A 54 15.51 2.61 11.96
C VAL A 54 14.12 2.36 12.52
N ILE A 55 13.98 2.10 13.82
CA ILE A 55 12.65 1.87 14.42
C ILE A 55 11.80 3.14 14.34
N SER A 56 12.35 4.31 14.70
CA SER A 56 11.60 5.56 14.69
C SER A 56 11.19 5.96 13.28
N PHE A 57 12.11 5.90 12.33
CA PHE A 57 11.87 6.23 10.93
C PHE A 57 10.88 5.25 10.30
N LEU A 58 11.06 3.94 10.50
CA LEU A 58 10.11 2.95 10.00
C LEU A 58 8.73 3.18 10.60
N HIS A 59 8.62 3.38 11.91
CA HIS A 59 7.34 3.59 12.56
C HIS A 59 6.65 4.87 12.04
N SER A 60 7.35 6.00 11.95
CA SER A 60 6.78 7.25 11.47
C SER A 60 6.38 7.16 10.00
N PHE A 61 7.25 6.58 9.16
CA PHE A 61 7.05 6.49 7.72
C PHE A 61 5.96 5.47 7.35
N VAL A 62 5.97 4.30 7.98
CA VAL A 62 4.91 3.29 7.83
C VAL A 62 3.58 3.88 8.27
N ARG A 63 3.54 4.55 9.43
CA ARG A 63 2.31 5.17 9.94
C ARG A 63 1.81 6.27 9.01
N SER A 64 2.69 7.16 8.53
CA SER A 64 2.29 8.25 7.64
C SER A 64 1.78 7.74 6.31
N LEU A 65 2.49 6.79 5.69
CA LEU A 65 2.04 6.15 4.45
C LEU A 65 0.74 5.38 4.65
N PHE A 66 0.64 4.61 5.74
CA PHE A 66 -0.58 3.87 6.04
C PHE A 66 -1.76 4.83 6.16
N LEU A 67 -1.66 5.85 7.00
CA LEU A 67 -2.77 6.77 7.23
C LEU A 67 -3.13 7.56 5.97
N SER A 68 -2.15 8.08 5.23
CA SER A 68 -2.42 8.90 4.04
C SER A 68 -2.97 8.07 2.89
N PHE A 69 -2.34 6.93 2.59
CA PHE A 69 -2.73 6.04 1.49
C PHE A 69 -4.08 5.39 1.75
N PHE A 70 -4.32 4.87 2.96
CA PHE A 70 -5.62 4.26 3.27
C PHE A 70 -6.72 5.29 3.26
N ARG A 71 -6.49 6.46 3.86
CA ARG A 71 -7.50 7.53 3.88
C ARG A 71 -7.83 7.98 2.46
N SER A 72 -6.82 8.25 1.62
CA SER A 72 -7.07 8.73 0.26
C SER A 72 -7.69 7.64 -0.61
N LEU A 73 -7.15 6.42 -0.59
CA LEU A 73 -7.64 5.32 -1.43
C LEU A 73 -9.03 4.90 -1.00
N ILE A 74 -9.29 4.62 0.28
CA ILE A 74 -10.62 4.23 0.73
C ILE A 74 -11.60 5.35 0.42
N HIS A 75 -11.29 6.59 0.77
CA HIS A 75 -12.23 7.68 0.54
C HIS A 75 -12.53 7.88 -0.94
N SER A 76 -11.51 8.01 -1.79
CA SER A 76 -11.69 8.23 -3.22
C SER A 76 -12.32 7.04 -3.93
N PHE A 77 -11.86 5.82 -3.65
CA PHE A 77 -12.35 4.62 -4.31
C PHE A 77 -13.78 4.29 -3.88
N VAL A 78 -14.06 4.29 -2.57
CA VAL A 78 -15.40 3.99 -2.07
C VAL A 78 -16.40 5.03 -2.56
N LEU A 79 -16.07 6.33 -2.43
CA LEU A 79 -16.95 7.40 -2.88
C LEU A 79 -17.18 7.34 -4.39
N SER A 80 -16.13 7.24 -5.20
CA SER A 80 -16.26 7.18 -6.66
C SER A 80 -17.01 5.93 -7.14
N PHE A 81 -16.74 4.78 -6.53
CA PHE A 81 -17.44 3.53 -6.81
C PHE A 81 -18.93 3.65 -6.49
N PHE A 82 -19.28 4.18 -5.32
CA PHE A 82 -20.67 4.35 -4.91
C PHE A 82 -21.42 5.32 -5.83
N ILE A 83 -20.81 6.47 -6.12
CA ILE A 83 -21.41 7.47 -7.01
C ILE A 83 -21.61 6.85 -8.40
N SER A 84 -20.59 6.17 -8.95
CA SER A 84 -20.68 5.56 -10.28
C SER A 84 -21.73 4.44 -10.32
N PHE A 85 -21.80 3.62 -9.27
CA PHE A 85 -22.79 2.57 -9.16
C PHE A 85 -24.21 3.13 -9.08
N ALA A 86 -24.44 4.11 -8.20
CA ALA A 86 -25.75 4.71 -8.02
C ALA A 86 -26.22 5.50 -9.26
N HIS A 87 -25.34 6.30 -9.87
CA HIS A 87 -25.71 7.18 -10.98
C HIS A 87 -25.67 6.51 -12.36
N ALA A 88 -24.73 5.59 -12.61
CA ALA A 88 -24.59 4.98 -13.93
C ALA A 88 -25.16 3.56 -13.97
N PHE A 89 -24.78 2.71 -13.01
CA PHE A 89 -25.16 1.30 -13.06
C PHE A 89 -26.65 1.09 -12.77
N VAL A 90 -27.20 1.69 -11.72
CA VAL A 90 -28.62 1.49 -11.36
C VAL A 90 -29.57 1.92 -12.49
N PRO A 91 -29.48 3.13 -13.06
CA PRO A 91 -30.39 3.53 -14.14
C PRO A 91 -30.20 2.68 -15.40
N TYR A 92 -28.96 2.34 -15.75
CA TYR A 92 -28.67 1.49 -16.91
C TYR A 92 -29.24 0.08 -16.74
N PHE A 93 -28.96 -0.56 -15.59
CA PHE A 93 -29.41 -1.91 -15.29
C PHE A 93 -30.94 -1.97 -15.26
N VAL A 94 -31.59 -1.05 -14.55
CA VAL A 94 -33.05 -0.98 -14.49
C VAL A 94 -33.64 -0.76 -15.88
N ARG A 95 -33.13 0.21 -16.66
CA ARG A 95 -33.63 0.47 -18.01
C ARG A 95 -33.44 -0.74 -18.94
N SER A 96 -32.28 -1.37 -18.92
CA SER A 96 -31.95 -2.51 -19.78
C SER A 96 -32.77 -3.74 -19.39
N PHE A 97 -32.82 -4.07 -18.10
CA PHE A 97 -33.55 -5.20 -17.56
C PHE A 97 -35.07 -5.03 -17.76
N VAL A 98 -35.63 -3.87 -17.41
CA VAL A 98 -37.05 -3.58 -17.64
C VAL A 98 -37.36 -3.67 -19.12
N ARG A 99 -36.55 -3.07 -20.00
CA ARG A 99 -36.80 -3.13 -21.44
C ARG A 99 -36.74 -4.56 -21.98
N SER A 100 -35.74 -5.35 -21.61
CA SER A 100 -35.58 -6.71 -22.11
C SER A 100 -36.66 -7.65 -21.56
N PHE A 101 -36.95 -7.54 -20.26
CA PHE A 101 -37.94 -8.35 -19.56
C PHE A 101 -39.36 -8.02 -19.99
N VAL A 102 -39.72 -6.73 -20.09
CA VAL A 102 -41.03 -6.31 -20.63
C VAL A 102 -41.17 -6.76 -22.07
N ARG A 103 -40.14 -6.61 -22.91
CA ARG A 103 -40.19 -7.04 -24.31
C ARG A 103 -40.34 -8.55 -24.43
N SER A 104 -39.63 -9.33 -23.60
CA SER A 104 -39.70 -10.79 -23.64
C SER A 104 -41.02 -11.30 -23.09
N LEU A 105 -41.48 -10.80 -21.94
CA LEU A 105 -42.78 -11.13 -21.36
C LEU A 105 -43.92 -10.70 -22.27
N PHE A 106 -43.90 -9.48 -22.80
CA PHE A 106 -44.91 -9.02 -23.74
C PHE A 106 -44.97 -9.94 -24.95
N ARG A 107 -43.82 -10.22 -25.58
CA ARG A 107 -43.78 -11.08 -26.75
C ARG A 107 -44.24 -12.50 -26.43
N SER A 108 -43.83 -13.07 -25.29
CA SER A 108 -44.20 -14.44 -24.93
C SER A 108 -45.66 -14.52 -24.49
N PHE A 109 -46.09 -13.67 -23.57
CA PHE A 109 -47.44 -13.61 -23.03
C PHE A 109 -48.46 -13.25 -24.11
N VAL A 110 -48.26 -12.17 -24.87
CA VAL A 110 -49.20 -11.81 -25.94
C VAL A 110 -49.24 -12.90 -26.99
N ARG A 111 -48.09 -13.44 -27.41
CA ARG A 111 -48.09 -14.51 -28.41
C ARG A 111 -48.76 -15.78 -27.89
N SER A 112 -48.42 -16.26 -26.69
CA SER A 112 -48.97 -17.51 -26.18
C SER A 112 -50.43 -17.36 -25.75
N PHE A 113 -50.75 -16.31 -25.02
CA PHE A 113 -52.07 -16.06 -24.46
C PHE A 113 -53.06 -15.64 -25.53
N VAL A 114 -52.73 -14.66 -26.40
CA VAL A 114 -53.65 -14.25 -27.49
C VAL A 114 -53.86 -15.40 -28.45
N ILE A 115 -52.81 -16.13 -28.86
CA ILE A 115 -53.00 -17.28 -29.76
C ILE A 115 -53.82 -18.36 -29.06
N SER A 116 -53.58 -18.65 -27.78
CA SER A 116 -54.33 -19.69 -27.05
C SER A 116 -55.80 -19.30 -26.87
N VAL A 117 -56.07 -18.09 -26.40
CA VAL A 117 -57.42 -17.57 -26.12
C VAL A 117 -58.19 -17.34 -27.42
N VAL A 118 -57.59 -16.71 -28.43
CA VAL A 118 -58.24 -16.54 -29.74
C VAL A 118 -58.50 -17.89 -30.37
N ARG A 119 -57.55 -18.84 -30.32
CA ARG A 119 -57.79 -20.18 -30.87
C ARG A 119 -58.84 -20.96 -30.09
N SER A 120 -58.86 -20.87 -28.75
CA SER A 120 -59.85 -21.57 -27.93
C SER A 120 -61.23 -20.97 -28.13
N LEU A 121 -61.35 -19.64 -28.10
CA LEU A 121 -62.60 -18.91 -28.33
C LEU A 121 -63.09 -19.14 -29.75
N VAL A 122 -62.27 -18.96 -30.79
CA VAL A 122 -62.69 -19.21 -32.17
C VAL A 122 -63.10 -20.68 -32.33
N ARG A 123 -62.36 -21.64 -31.76
CA ARG A 123 -62.73 -23.06 -31.88
C ARG A 123 -64.03 -23.38 -31.12
N SER A 124 -64.21 -22.90 -29.90
CA SER A 124 -65.45 -23.11 -29.13
C SER A 124 -66.63 -22.39 -29.76
N PHE A 125 -66.41 -21.20 -30.31
CA PHE A 125 -67.43 -20.35 -30.91
C PHE A 125 -67.84 -20.88 -32.28
N VAL A 126 -66.90 -21.24 -33.17
CA VAL A 126 -67.23 -21.93 -34.44
C VAL A 126 -67.96 -23.24 -34.16
N ARG A 127 -67.54 -24.03 -33.17
CA ARG A 127 -68.22 -25.29 -32.84
C ARG A 127 -69.64 -25.10 -32.29
N SER A 128 -69.94 -23.96 -31.67
CA SER A 128 -71.27 -23.64 -31.12
C SER A 128 -72.16 -22.85 -32.09
N PHE A 129 -71.58 -22.01 -32.94
CA PHE A 129 -72.30 -21.05 -33.80
C PHE A 129 -72.33 -21.40 -35.28
N VAL A 130 -71.65 -22.47 -35.75
CA VAL A 130 -71.90 -23.01 -37.11
C VAL A 130 -73.36 -23.47 -37.29
N LEU A 131 -74.15 -23.55 -36.22
CA LEU A 131 -75.60 -23.77 -36.24
C LEU A 131 -76.48 -22.51 -36.15
N SER A 132 -75.93 -21.31 -35.89
CA SER A 132 -76.71 -20.06 -35.84
C SER A 132 -76.00 -18.94 -36.60
N ILE A 133 -76.59 -18.59 -37.74
CA ILE A 133 -76.13 -17.60 -38.71
C ILE A 133 -76.12 -16.22 -38.03
N ASP A 134 -74.96 -15.68 -37.65
CA ASP A 134 -74.74 -14.22 -37.56
C ASP A 134 -73.24 -13.86 -37.50
N ILE A 135 -72.64 -13.69 -38.69
CA ILE A 135 -71.23 -13.31 -38.90
C ILE A 135 -70.93 -11.91 -38.31
N SER A 136 -71.93 -11.02 -38.30
CA SER A 136 -71.83 -9.65 -37.76
C SER A 136 -71.59 -9.64 -36.25
N PHE A 137 -72.26 -10.52 -35.51
CA PHE A 137 -72.05 -10.67 -34.07
C PHE A 137 -70.67 -11.25 -33.75
N ALA A 138 -70.22 -12.27 -34.50
CA ALA A 138 -68.89 -12.85 -34.32
C ALA A 138 -67.77 -11.81 -34.57
N LEU A 139 -67.85 -11.02 -35.65
CA LEU A 139 -66.87 -9.99 -35.96
C LEU A 139 -66.85 -8.86 -34.92
N SER A 140 -68.02 -8.39 -34.47
CA SER A 140 -68.11 -7.34 -33.45
C SER A 140 -67.60 -7.82 -32.08
N PHE A 141 -67.91 -9.05 -31.70
CA PHE A 141 -67.42 -9.65 -30.46
C PHE A 141 -65.90 -9.82 -30.47
N VAL A 142 -65.33 -10.43 -31.52
CA VAL A 142 -63.87 -10.60 -31.66
C VAL A 142 -63.15 -9.25 -31.70
N ARG A 143 -63.70 -8.27 -32.43
CA ARG A 143 -63.14 -6.91 -32.47
C ARG A 143 -63.18 -6.24 -31.10
N SER A 144 -64.30 -6.34 -30.37
CA SER A 144 -64.44 -5.74 -29.04
C SER A 144 -63.45 -6.34 -28.03
N LEU A 145 -63.28 -7.68 -28.04
CA LEU A 145 -62.33 -8.37 -27.19
C LEU A 145 -60.89 -8.02 -27.54
N PHE A 146 -60.56 -8.00 -28.84
CA PHE A 146 -59.22 -7.65 -29.30
C PHE A 146 -58.87 -6.20 -28.92
N CYS A 147 -59.78 -5.26 -29.16
CA CYS A 147 -59.59 -3.86 -28.79
C CYS A 147 -59.47 -3.68 -27.27
N SER A 148 -60.38 -4.26 -26.48
CA SER A 148 -60.34 -4.19 -25.01
C SER A 148 -59.03 -4.75 -24.47
N PHE A 149 -58.60 -5.90 -24.97
CA PHE A 149 -57.41 -6.58 -24.47
C PHE A 149 -56.10 -5.89 -24.89
N VAL A 150 -55.92 -5.63 -26.19
CA VAL A 150 -54.65 -5.12 -26.72
C VAL A 150 -54.46 -3.64 -26.43
N ILE A 151 -55.54 -2.85 -26.49
CA ILE A 151 -55.45 -1.39 -26.33
C ILE A 151 -55.49 -0.99 -24.86
N TYR A 152 -56.26 -1.68 -24.02
CA TYR A 152 -56.47 -1.25 -22.62
C TYR A 152 -55.82 -2.17 -21.59
N PHE A 153 -56.08 -3.49 -21.64
CA PHE A 153 -55.56 -4.41 -20.62
C PHE A 153 -54.03 -4.55 -20.68
N VAL A 154 -53.47 -4.72 -21.87
CA VAL A 154 -52.04 -4.94 -22.05
C VAL A 154 -51.19 -3.74 -21.58
N PRO A 155 -51.45 -2.48 -21.99
CA PRO A 155 -50.66 -1.35 -21.52
C PRO A 155 -50.82 -1.09 -20.02
N SER A 156 -52.03 -1.25 -19.47
CA SER A 156 -52.29 -1.06 -18.04
C SER A 156 -51.59 -2.12 -17.18
N PHE A 157 -51.62 -3.38 -17.61
CA PHE A 157 -50.89 -4.47 -16.96
C PHE A 157 -49.38 -4.24 -16.98
N ILE A 158 -48.80 -3.85 -18.12
CA ILE A 158 -47.37 -3.56 -18.25
C ILE A 158 -46.98 -2.40 -17.34
N LEU A 159 -47.73 -1.29 -17.38
CA LEU A 159 -47.43 -0.11 -16.59
C LEU A 159 -47.49 -0.42 -15.09
N SER A 160 -48.54 -1.13 -14.64
CA SER A 160 -48.70 -1.54 -13.24
C SER A 160 -47.57 -2.47 -12.79
N PHE A 161 -47.27 -3.50 -13.60
CA PHE A 161 -46.21 -4.45 -13.29
C PHE A 161 -44.83 -3.80 -13.23
N VAL A 162 -44.48 -2.97 -14.22
CA VAL A 162 -43.21 -2.24 -14.27
C VAL A 162 -43.10 -1.29 -13.09
N ASN A 163 -44.15 -0.52 -12.78
CA ASN A 163 -44.13 0.40 -11.65
C ASN A 163 -43.99 -0.33 -10.32
N SER A 164 -44.72 -1.42 -10.13
CA SER A 164 -44.63 -2.25 -8.92
C SER A 164 -43.23 -2.86 -8.77
N PHE A 165 -42.68 -3.42 -9.85
CA PHE A 165 -41.36 -4.01 -9.85
C PHE A 165 -40.27 -2.97 -9.59
N VAL A 166 -40.27 -1.84 -10.30
CA VAL A 166 -39.27 -0.78 -10.10
C VAL A 166 -39.34 -0.22 -8.68
N ARG A 167 -40.54 0.03 -8.16
CA ARG A 167 -40.74 0.61 -6.83
C ARG A 167 -40.33 -0.33 -5.69
N SER A 168 -40.44 -1.64 -5.87
CA SER A 168 -40.12 -2.63 -4.83
C SER A 168 -38.71 -3.21 -4.98
N PHE A 169 -38.34 -3.66 -6.18
CA PHE A 169 -37.11 -4.36 -6.46
C PHE A 169 -35.90 -3.43 -6.42
N VAL A 170 -35.98 -2.23 -7.00
CA VAL A 170 -34.81 -1.34 -7.10
C VAL A 170 -34.33 -0.88 -5.72
N PRO A 171 -35.19 -0.40 -4.81
CA PRO A 171 -34.75 -0.06 -3.45
C PRO A 171 -34.21 -1.27 -2.69
N TYR A 172 -34.84 -2.45 -2.83
CA TYR A 172 -34.38 -3.67 -2.18
C TYR A 172 -33.01 -4.11 -2.68
N PHE A 173 -32.79 -4.09 -4.00
CA PHE A 173 -31.54 -4.48 -4.64
C PHE A 173 -30.41 -3.50 -4.28
N VAL A 174 -30.66 -2.19 -4.38
CA VAL A 174 -29.68 -1.16 -4.01
C VAL A 174 -29.33 -1.26 -2.53
N ARG A 175 -30.33 -1.44 -1.66
CA ARG A 175 -30.11 -1.62 -0.21
C ARG A 175 -29.31 -2.88 0.09
N SER A 176 -29.66 -4.01 -0.52
CA SER A 176 -28.94 -5.28 -0.35
C SER A 176 -27.50 -5.18 -0.83
N PHE A 177 -27.26 -4.52 -1.98
CA PHE A 177 -25.93 -4.28 -2.51
C PHE A 177 -25.11 -3.38 -1.58
N HIS A 178 -25.68 -2.28 -1.10
CA HIS A 178 -24.99 -1.37 -0.19
C HIS A 178 -24.67 -2.03 1.16
N ILE A 179 -25.57 -2.83 1.73
CA ILE A 179 -25.39 -3.42 3.06
C ILE A 179 -24.47 -4.65 3.01
N LEU A 180 -24.58 -5.50 2.00
CA LEU A 180 -23.89 -6.80 1.98
C LEU A 180 -22.64 -6.77 1.10
N PHE A 181 -22.78 -6.28 -0.13
CA PHE A 181 -21.69 -6.36 -1.11
C PHE A 181 -20.59 -5.35 -0.78
N VAL A 182 -20.94 -4.11 -0.44
CA VAL A 182 -19.93 -3.06 -0.25
C VAL A 182 -19.00 -3.37 0.94
N PRO A 183 -19.48 -3.68 2.15
CA PRO A 183 -18.56 -3.96 3.26
C PRO A 183 -17.68 -5.18 2.96
N TYR A 184 -18.24 -6.21 2.32
CA TYR A 184 -17.48 -7.40 1.92
C TYR A 184 -16.42 -7.09 0.87
N PHE A 185 -16.81 -6.40 -0.21
CA PHE A 185 -15.93 -6.05 -1.32
C PHE A 185 -14.84 -5.09 -0.86
N VAL A 186 -15.19 -4.01 -0.14
CA VAL A 186 -14.22 -3.06 0.41
C VAL A 186 -13.26 -3.79 1.34
N ARG A 187 -13.75 -4.63 2.25
CA ARG A 187 -12.86 -5.40 3.14
C ARG A 187 -11.93 -6.31 2.35
N SER A 188 -12.44 -7.12 1.43
CA SER A 188 -11.62 -8.05 0.64
C SER A 188 -10.61 -7.33 -0.23
N PHE A 189 -11.03 -6.28 -0.94
CA PHE A 189 -10.20 -5.48 -1.83
C PHE A 189 -9.12 -4.72 -1.05
N VAL A 190 -9.49 -4.05 0.04
CA VAL A 190 -8.54 -3.34 0.91
C VAL A 190 -7.55 -4.33 1.53
N CYS A 191 -8.00 -5.50 2.00
CA CYS A 191 -7.11 -6.53 2.53
C CYS A 191 -6.14 -7.06 1.46
N ALA A 192 -6.61 -7.29 0.24
CA ALA A 192 -5.77 -7.76 -0.87
C ALA A 192 -4.74 -6.72 -1.28
N LEU A 193 -5.16 -5.46 -1.45
CA LEU A 193 -4.27 -4.34 -1.77
C LEU A 193 -3.26 -4.06 -0.67
N PHE A 194 -3.68 -4.12 0.60
CA PHE A 194 -2.76 -3.99 1.73
C PHE A 194 -1.70 -5.07 1.66
N ARG A 195 -2.12 -6.34 1.52
CA ARG A 195 -1.19 -7.45 1.50
C ARG A 195 -0.22 -7.38 0.32
N SER A 196 -0.67 -6.92 -0.85
CA SER A 196 0.18 -6.85 -2.03
C SER A 196 1.09 -5.62 -2.01
N LEU A 197 0.54 -4.42 -1.87
CA LEU A 197 1.27 -3.16 -1.99
C LEU A 197 2.08 -2.85 -0.74
N PHE A 198 1.48 -2.93 0.44
CA PHE A 198 2.19 -2.56 1.67
C PHE A 198 3.34 -3.54 1.96
N CYS A 199 3.09 -4.85 1.90
CA CYS A 199 4.15 -5.83 2.17
C CYS A 199 5.29 -5.76 1.14
N SER A 200 4.99 -5.49 -0.14
CA SER A 200 6.02 -5.36 -1.18
C SER A 200 6.78 -4.04 -1.05
N SER A 201 6.07 -2.91 -0.96
CA SER A 201 6.69 -1.58 -0.85
C SER A 201 7.50 -1.44 0.43
N VAL A 202 6.99 -1.85 1.59
CA VAL A 202 7.74 -1.80 2.86
C VAL A 202 8.98 -2.70 2.80
N ARG A 203 8.86 -3.89 2.21
CA ARG A 203 10.00 -4.81 2.06
C ARG A 203 11.08 -4.25 1.14
N LEU A 204 10.68 -3.67 0.01
CA LEU A 204 11.60 -3.05 -0.95
C LEU A 204 12.26 -1.79 -0.37
N LEU A 205 11.49 -0.95 0.32
CA LEU A 205 12.00 0.24 1.00
C LEU A 205 12.95 -0.14 2.13
N PHE A 206 12.58 -1.11 2.98
CA PHE A 206 13.48 -1.60 4.03
C PHE A 206 14.78 -2.14 3.43
N ARG A 207 14.71 -2.97 2.40
CA ARG A 207 15.88 -3.56 1.77
C ARG A 207 16.79 -2.49 1.13
N SER A 208 16.20 -1.57 0.38
CA SER A 208 16.95 -0.52 -0.32
C SER A 208 17.51 0.52 0.66
N PHE A 209 16.69 1.05 1.54
CA PHE A 209 17.07 2.03 2.56
C PHE A 209 18.10 1.46 3.53
N PHE A 210 17.85 0.29 4.13
CA PHE A 210 18.81 -0.29 5.07
C PHE A 210 20.14 -0.57 4.37
N ARG A 211 20.12 -1.12 3.16
CA ARG A 211 21.36 -1.39 2.43
C ARG A 211 22.09 -0.11 2.05
N SER A 212 21.43 0.89 1.50
CA SER A 212 22.09 2.12 1.02
C SER A 212 22.49 3.04 2.17
N PHE A 213 21.55 3.35 3.07
CA PHE A 213 21.75 4.30 4.16
C PHE A 213 22.72 3.75 5.19
N VAL A 214 22.51 2.53 5.69
CA VAL A 214 23.36 1.97 6.76
C VAL A 214 24.78 1.80 6.25
N LEU A 215 24.98 1.24 5.04
CA LEU A 215 26.33 1.08 4.49
C LEU A 215 27.01 2.42 4.19
N SER A 216 26.28 3.39 3.62
CA SER A 216 26.83 4.72 3.31
C SER A 216 27.18 5.49 4.58
N PHE A 217 26.24 5.57 5.52
CA PHE A 217 26.41 6.25 6.80
C PHE A 217 27.54 5.64 7.62
N ILE A 218 27.58 4.31 7.76
CA ILE A 218 28.67 3.62 8.44
C ILE A 218 30.00 3.96 7.81
N ARG A 219 30.10 3.88 6.48
CA ARG A 219 31.36 4.10 5.76
C ARG A 219 31.82 5.55 5.92
N SER A 220 30.92 6.53 5.78
CA SER A 220 31.27 7.96 5.89
C SER A 220 31.59 8.36 7.33
N PHE A 221 30.78 7.93 8.30
CA PHE A 221 30.99 8.18 9.72
C PHE A 221 32.28 7.53 10.21
N PHE A 222 32.50 6.25 9.91
CA PHE A 222 33.74 5.55 10.28
C PHE A 222 34.96 6.26 9.71
N ARG A 223 34.93 6.59 8.41
CA ARG A 223 36.07 7.23 7.75
C ARG A 223 36.39 8.61 8.35
N SER A 224 35.38 9.42 8.63
CA SER A 224 35.57 10.77 9.18
C SER A 224 35.95 10.75 10.65
N PHE A 225 35.22 9.99 11.47
CA PHE A 225 35.44 9.90 12.91
C PHE A 225 36.79 9.27 13.26
N VAL A 226 37.12 8.12 12.66
CA VAL A 226 38.42 7.45 12.90
C VAL A 226 39.57 8.36 12.46
N ARG A 227 39.44 9.03 11.31
CA ARG A 227 40.46 9.97 10.83
C ARG A 227 40.63 11.15 11.79
N SER A 228 39.55 11.71 12.30
CA SER A 228 39.59 12.83 13.25
C SER A 228 40.20 12.43 14.60
N LEU A 229 39.76 11.27 15.12
CA LEU A 229 40.21 10.76 16.42
C LEU A 229 41.68 10.35 16.39
N ILE A 230 42.12 9.63 15.36
CA ILE A 230 43.54 9.31 15.18
C ILE A 230 44.37 10.60 15.11
N ARG A 231 43.89 11.58 14.33
CA ARG A 231 44.65 12.81 14.10
C ARG A 231 44.77 13.67 15.35
N SER A 232 43.71 13.75 16.16
CA SER A 232 43.71 14.46 17.43
C SER A 232 44.53 13.72 18.48
N PHE A 233 44.35 12.41 18.64
CA PHE A 233 45.11 11.60 19.58
C PHE A 233 46.61 11.64 19.28
N VAL A 234 47.02 11.38 18.03
CA VAL A 234 48.43 11.44 17.64
C VAL A 234 49.01 12.84 17.85
N ARG A 235 48.30 13.90 17.44
CA ARG A 235 48.80 15.26 17.65
C ARG A 235 48.94 15.60 19.13
N TYR A 236 47.95 15.29 19.96
CA TYR A 236 47.94 15.73 21.35
C TYR A 236 48.83 14.87 22.23
N PHE A 237 48.75 13.54 22.07
CA PHE A 237 49.53 12.58 22.84
C PHE A 237 51.01 12.66 22.48
N VAL A 238 51.38 12.61 21.19
CA VAL A 238 52.79 12.70 20.80
C VAL A 238 53.38 14.04 21.21
N ARG A 239 52.66 15.15 20.98
CA ARG A 239 53.17 16.48 21.35
C ARG A 239 53.34 16.65 22.86
N SER A 240 52.41 16.16 23.66
CA SER A 240 52.47 16.28 25.12
C SER A 240 53.48 15.32 25.73
N PHE A 241 53.50 14.06 25.27
CA PHE A 241 54.44 13.04 25.74
C PHE A 241 55.87 13.40 25.37
N VAL A 242 56.14 13.80 24.11
CA VAL A 242 57.47 14.25 23.69
C VAL A 242 57.90 15.49 24.47
N ARG A 243 57.03 16.49 24.67
CA ARG A 243 57.38 17.65 25.51
C ARG A 243 57.72 17.27 26.93
N TYR A 244 56.87 16.48 27.58
CA TYR A 244 57.05 16.12 28.98
C TYR A 244 58.31 15.28 29.18
N PHE A 245 58.52 14.30 28.32
CA PHE A 245 59.67 13.40 28.40
C PHE A 245 60.99 14.09 28.04
N VAL A 246 61.02 14.90 26.97
CA VAL A 246 62.20 15.71 26.63
C VAL A 246 62.50 16.69 27.77
N ARG A 247 61.49 17.34 28.35
CA ARG A 247 61.68 18.24 29.48
C ARG A 247 62.21 17.51 30.71
N SER A 248 61.72 16.29 30.98
CA SER A 248 62.19 15.45 32.09
C SER A 248 63.63 14.99 31.92
N ILE A 249 64.04 14.64 30.70
CA ILE A 249 65.43 14.24 30.41
C ILE A 249 66.36 15.45 30.46
N VAL A 250 65.96 16.58 29.86
CA VAL A 250 66.79 17.79 29.89
C VAL A 250 67.01 18.26 31.34
N HIS A 251 65.97 18.19 32.19
CA HIS A 251 66.12 18.49 33.61
C HIS A 251 66.93 17.46 34.41
N SER A 252 67.07 16.22 33.93
CA SER A 252 67.91 15.22 34.60
C SER A 252 69.39 15.28 34.16
N PHE A 253 69.69 16.00 33.08
CA PHE A 253 71.05 16.12 32.51
C PHE A 253 71.66 17.52 32.68
N VAL A 254 70.86 18.53 33.03
CA VAL A 254 71.35 19.86 33.43
C VAL A 254 71.18 19.95 34.96
N PRO A 255 72.28 20.03 35.75
CA PRO A 255 72.19 20.19 37.19
C PRO A 255 71.51 21.50 37.61
#